data_AF-A0A1Q9AV07-F1
#
_entry.id   AF-A0A1Q9AV07-F1
#
_cell.length_a   1.000
_cell.length_b   1.000
_cell.length_c   1.000
_cell.angle_alpha   90.00
_cell.angle_beta   90.00
_cell.angle_gamma   90.00
#
_symmetry.space_group_name_H-M   'P 1'
#
loop_
_entity.id
_entity.type
_entity.pdbx_description
1 polymer ?
#
loop_
_entity_poly.entity_id
_entity_poly.type
_entity_poly.pdbx_seq_one_letter_code
_entity_poly.pdbx_strand_id
1 'polypeptide(L)'
;MASSDKAYREDLLKADVIHADGQPLVIASRMLTRSPIPERTATTDLFHDCARAAEISGKSFYLLGGTKDVVTACAAKMQALYPRLKIVGVRDGYFSESEEEAVCRDINESGADIVWVGLGKPKEQSFCVRNRHRINKGWLVTSGGCFNYVTGHYSRAPQWMQASGMEWIHRMLTQPRKLGWRYFSTTPVALYLICARTGDLKAQNG
;
A
#
# COMPACT_ATOMS: atom_id res chain seq x y z
N MET A 1 2.83 14.66 1.99
CA MET A 1 3.41 14.15 0.72
C MET A 1 2.66 14.72 -0.47
N ALA A 2 1.42 14.32 -0.78
CA ALA A 2 0.68 14.88 -1.92
C ALA A 2 0.46 16.41 -1.89
N SER A 3 0.52 17.04 -0.72
CA SER A 3 0.45 18.50 -0.61
C SER A 3 1.74 19.24 -0.94
N SER A 4 2.89 18.55 -0.84
CA SER A 4 4.24 19.13 -0.95
C SER A 4 5.01 18.60 -2.16
N ASP A 5 4.58 17.47 -2.73
CA ASP A 5 5.16 16.81 -3.89
C ASP A 5 4.08 16.67 -4.97
N LYS A 6 4.22 17.50 -6.02
CA LYS A 6 3.28 17.57 -7.13
C LYS A 6 3.28 16.28 -7.95
N ALA A 7 4.45 15.69 -8.22
CA ALA A 7 4.57 14.46 -9.00
C ALA A 7 3.88 13.30 -8.28
N TYR A 8 4.14 13.14 -6.98
CA TYR A 8 3.45 12.12 -6.17
C TYR A 8 1.92 12.33 -6.15
N ARG A 9 1.45 13.58 -6.08
CA ARG A 9 0.01 13.88 -6.13
C ARG A 9 -0.59 13.48 -7.48
N GLU A 10 0.08 13.80 -8.57
CA GLU A 10 -0.38 13.45 -9.92
C GLU A 10 -0.44 11.94 -10.13
N ASP A 11 0.57 11.20 -9.66
CA ASP A 11 0.57 9.75 -9.71
C ASP A 11 -0.56 9.16 -8.87
N LEU A 12 -0.78 9.69 -7.67
CA LEU A 12 -1.88 9.26 -6.80
C LEU A 12 -3.25 9.48 -7.45
N LEU A 13 -3.47 10.63 -8.12
CA LEU A 13 -4.72 10.96 -8.79
C LEU A 13 -4.99 10.15 -10.06
N LYS A 14 -3.98 9.47 -10.61
CA LYS A 14 -4.13 8.56 -11.76
C LYS A 14 -4.52 7.13 -11.36
N ALA A 15 -4.58 6.84 -10.05
CA ALA A 15 -4.99 5.52 -9.59
C ALA A 15 -6.48 5.28 -9.84
N ASP A 16 -6.82 4.09 -10.32
CA ASP A 16 -8.22 3.69 -10.54
C ASP A 16 -8.99 3.57 -9.21
N VAL A 17 -8.30 3.17 -8.14
CA VAL A 17 -8.85 3.05 -6.79
C VAL A 17 -7.84 3.54 -5.76
N ILE A 18 -8.31 4.35 -4.81
CA ILE A 18 -7.55 4.78 -3.63
C ILE A 18 -8.32 4.34 -2.39
N HIS A 19 -7.78 3.39 -1.64
CA HIS A 19 -8.39 2.91 -0.39
C HIS A 19 -7.85 3.61 0.86
N ALA A 20 -8.66 3.65 1.92
CA ALA A 20 -8.31 4.27 3.18
C ALA A 20 -7.52 3.32 4.10
N ASP A 21 -6.19 3.33 3.96
CA ASP A 21 -5.27 2.49 4.74
C ASP A 21 -5.16 2.91 6.24
N GLY A 22 -5.40 4.19 6.54
CA GLY A 22 -5.19 4.77 7.86
C GLY A 22 -6.47 5.20 8.57
N GLN A 23 -6.60 4.86 9.86
CA GLN A 23 -7.73 5.28 10.71
C GLN A 23 -7.97 6.81 10.75
N PRO A 24 -6.93 7.68 10.72
CA PRO A 24 -7.16 9.13 10.68
C PRO A 24 -7.97 9.60 9.46
N LEU A 25 -7.84 8.92 8.30
CA LEU A 25 -8.62 9.27 7.11
C LEU A 25 -10.10 8.88 7.26
N VAL A 26 -10.36 7.72 7.88
CA VAL A 26 -11.72 7.28 8.21
C VAL A 26 -12.37 8.27 9.18
N ILE A 27 -11.67 8.65 10.25
CA ILE A 27 -12.15 9.65 11.23
C ILE A 27 -12.41 11.00 10.54
N ALA A 28 -11.45 11.49 9.73
CA ALA A 28 -11.62 12.73 9.00
C ALA A 28 -12.84 12.70 8.07
N SER A 29 -13.06 11.60 7.34
CA SER A 29 -14.23 11.46 6.47
C SER A 29 -15.54 11.52 7.26
N ARG A 30 -15.63 10.84 8.41
CA ARG A 30 -16.81 10.88 9.30
C ARG A 30 -17.10 12.27 9.83
N MET A 31 -16.08 13.09 10.05
CA MET A 31 -16.23 14.45 10.56
C MET A 31 -16.52 15.49 9.48
N LEU A 32 -16.07 15.24 8.24
CA LEU A 32 -15.94 16.29 7.23
C LEU A 32 -16.74 16.05 5.94
N THR A 33 -17.24 14.83 5.70
CA THR A 33 -17.98 14.48 4.48
C THR A 33 -19.37 13.95 4.83
N ARG A 34 -20.34 14.13 3.90
CA ARG A 34 -21.68 13.53 4.03
C ARG A 34 -21.69 12.03 3.74
N SER A 35 -20.74 11.57 2.93
CA SER A 35 -20.52 10.16 2.59
C SER A 35 -19.22 9.72 3.27
N PRO A 36 -19.27 9.25 4.53
CA PRO A 36 -18.08 8.85 5.26
C PRO A 36 -17.53 7.54 4.71
N ILE A 37 -16.21 7.37 4.79
CA ILE A 37 -15.58 6.08 4.55
C ILE A 37 -16.02 5.15 5.70
N PRO A 38 -16.60 3.98 5.40
CA PRO A 38 -17.20 3.14 6.41
C PRO A 38 -16.15 2.57 7.37
N GLU A 39 -15.04 2.09 6.83
CA GLU A 39 -13.99 1.42 7.59
C GLU A 39 -12.60 1.63 7.02
N ARG A 40 -11.60 1.24 7.82
CA ARG A 40 -10.19 1.26 7.42
C ARG A 40 -9.86 -0.06 6.72
N THR A 41 -9.28 0.04 5.53
CA THR A 41 -8.78 -1.12 4.79
C THR A 41 -7.26 -1.14 4.89
N ALA A 42 -6.71 -1.76 5.93
CA ALA A 42 -5.26 -1.87 6.03
C ALA A 42 -4.74 -2.74 4.90
N THR A 43 -3.68 -2.29 4.21
CA THR A 43 -3.14 -2.99 3.03
C THR A 43 -2.64 -4.39 3.35
N THR A 44 -2.23 -4.63 4.60
CA THR A 44 -1.86 -5.95 5.10
C THR A 44 -3.07 -6.88 5.28
N ASP A 45 -4.23 -6.35 5.66
CA ASP A 45 -5.47 -7.13 5.75
C ASP A 45 -6.03 -7.41 4.35
N LEU A 46 -6.03 -6.39 3.48
CA LEU A 46 -6.42 -6.50 2.07
C LEU A 46 -5.60 -7.58 1.34
N PHE A 47 -4.29 -7.67 1.63
CA PHE A 47 -3.42 -8.71 1.06
C PHE A 47 -3.93 -10.13 1.37
N HIS A 48 -4.38 -10.36 2.61
CA HIS A 48 -4.96 -11.64 3.04
C HIS A 48 -6.37 -11.87 2.48
N ASP A 49 -7.21 -10.83 2.40
CA ASP A 49 -8.53 -10.91 1.77
C ASP A 49 -8.44 -11.28 0.29
N CYS A 50 -7.56 -10.59 -0.44
CA CYS A 50 -7.29 -10.90 -1.84
C CYS A 50 -6.71 -12.29 -2.01
N ALA A 51 -5.84 -12.76 -1.11
CA ALA A 51 -5.29 -14.11 -1.18
C ALA A 51 -6.38 -15.19 -1.04
N ARG A 52 -7.31 -15.02 -0.09
CA ARG A 52 -8.48 -15.90 0.05
C ARG A 52 -9.34 -15.90 -1.20
N ALA A 53 -9.66 -14.73 -1.74
CA ALA A 53 -10.47 -14.61 -2.95
C ALA A 53 -9.76 -15.20 -4.18
N ALA A 54 -8.44 -15.01 -4.29
CA ALA A 54 -7.61 -15.55 -5.37
C ALA A 54 -7.52 -17.07 -5.30
N GLU A 55 -7.46 -17.64 -4.10
CA GLU A 55 -7.49 -19.09 -3.90
C GLU A 55 -8.77 -19.73 -4.44
N ILE A 56 -9.91 -19.06 -4.26
CA ILE A 56 -11.23 -19.54 -4.73
C ILE A 56 -11.39 -19.32 -6.24
N SER A 57 -11.00 -18.14 -6.73
CA SER A 57 -11.17 -17.75 -8.14
C SER A 57 -10.05 -18.25 -9.07
N GLY A 58 -8.99 -18.84 -8.51
CA GLY A 58 -7.84 -19.33 -9.26
C GLY A 58 -6.92 -18.22 -9.81
N LYS A 59 -7.10 -16.97 -9.36
CA LYS A 59 -6.26 -15.82 -9.75
C LYS A 59 -4.85 -15.94 -9.16
N SER A 60 -3.87 -15.43 -9.89
CA SER A 60 -2.46 -15.51 -9.52
C SER A 60 -1.87 -14.19 -9.01
N PHE A 61 -0.91 -14.31 -8.10
CA PHE A 61 -0.14 -13.22 -7.53
C PHE A 61 1.28 -13.19 -8.11
N TYR A 62 1.78 -11.98 -8.33
CA TYR A 62 3.20 -11.68 -8.46
C TYR A 62 3.61 -10.75 -7.32
N LEU A 63 4.74 -11.03 -6.66
CA LEU A 63 5.24 -10.21 -5.56
C LEU A 63 6.51 -9.44 -5.98
N LEU A 64 6.41 -8.12 -6.10
CA LEU A 64 7.53 -7.24 -6.46
C LEU A 64 7.87 -6.32 -5.28
N GLY A 65 9.03 -6.45 -4.65
CA GLY A 65 9.47 -5.53 -3.61
C GLY A 65 10.23 -6.17 -2.48
N GLY A 66 10.63 -5.38 -1.48
CA GLY A 66 11.46 -5.85 -0.36
C GLY A 66 12.84 -6.38 -0.81
N THR A 67 13.58 -6.97 0.12
CA THR A 67 14.80 -7.73 -0.24
C THR A 67 14.41 -9.10 -0.78
N LYS A 68 15.34 -9.77 -1.48
CA LYS A 68 15.14 -11.13 -1.97
C LYS A 68 14.67 -12.09 -0.87
N ASP A 69 15.28 -12.02 0.31
CA ASP A 69 14.91 -12.85 1.45
C ASP A 69 13.49 -12.55 1.94
N VAL A 70 13.11 -11.27 2.03
CA VAL A 70 11.79 -10.87 2.50
C VAL A 70 10.69 -11.30 1.52
N VAL A 71 10.86 -11.06 0.22
CA VAL A 71 9.82 -11.41 -0.77
C VAL A 71 9.67 -12.92 -0.93
N THR A 72 10.78 -13.66 -0.89
CA THR A 72 10.77 -15.12 -0.96
C THR A 72 10.12 -15.72 0.29
N ALA A 73 10.46 -15.24 1.49
CA ALA A 73 9.83 -15.67 2.72
C ALA A 73 8.34 -15.30 2.77
N CYS A 74 7.96 -14.14 2.22
CA CYS A 74 6.57 -13.73 2.09
C CYS A 74 5.79 -14.73 1.22
N ALA A 75 6.32 -15.07 0.04
CA ALA A 75 5.71 -16.05 -0.84
C ALA A 75 5.53 -17.42 -0.16
N ALA A 76 6.59 -17.93 0.50
CA ALA A 76 6.51 -19.20 1.21
C ALA A 76 5.45 -19.21 2.33
N LYS A 77 5.38 -18.13 3.13
CA LYS A 77 4.35 -17.99 4.17
C LYS A 77 2.94 -17.92 3.58
N MET A 78 2.75 -17.15 2.51
CA MET A 78 1.45 -17.03 1.87
C MET A 78 1.01 -18.36 1.25
N GLN A 79 1.92 -19.12 0.65
CA GLN A 79 1.63 -20.45 0.12
C GLN A 79 1.26 -21.44 1.24
N ALA A 80 1.92 -21.35 2.41
CA ALA A 80 1.59 -22.18 3.56
C ALA A 80 0.22 -21.83 4.17
N LEU A 81 -0.14 -20.54 4.20
CA LEU A 81 -1.44 -20.07 4.70
C LEU A 81 -2.58 -20.30 3.72
N TYR A 82 -2.30 -20.23 2.41
CA TYR A 82 -3.26 -20.35 1.32
C TYR A 82 -2.76 -21.37 0.28
N PRO A 83 -2.92 -22.69 0.54
CA PRO A 83 -2.28 -23.73 -0.25
C PRO A 83 -2.62 -23.74 -1.75
N ARG A 84 -3.80 -23.22 -2.15
CA ARG A 84 -4.17 -23.15 -3.58
C ARG A 84 -3.92 -21.77 -4.21
N LEU A 85 -3.41 -20.79 -3.44
CA LEU A 85 -2.99 -19.51 -4.00
C LEU A 85 -1.88 -19.74 -5.01
N LYS A 86 -1.98 -19.15 -6.19
CA LYS A 86 -0.94 -19.26 -7.22
C LYS A 86 -0.01 -18.07 -7.10
N ILE A 87 1.20 -18.26 -6.59
CA ILE A 87 2.26 -17.25 -6.65
C ILE A 87 3.13 -17.58 -7.86
N VAL A 88 2.95 -16.81 -8.95
CA VAL A 88 3.55 -17.10 -10.27
C VAL A 88 4.84 -16.34 -10.54
N GLY A 89 5.25 -15.46 -9.62
CA GLY A 89 6.54 -14.79 -9.70
C GLY A 89 6.87 -14.01 -8.43
N VAL A 90 8.16 -13.88 -8.16
CA VAL A 90 8.72 -13.12 -7.05
C VAL A 90 9.96 -12.38 -7.51
N ARG A 91 10.05 -11.09 -7.20
CA ARG A 91 11.22 -10.25 -7.48
C ARG A 91 11.41 -9.23 -6.38
N ASP A 92 12.66 -9.05 -5.98
CA ASP A 92 13.03 -8.03 -5.01
C ASP A 92 12.85 -6.62 -5.59
N GLY A 93 12.80 -5.62 -4.71
CA GLY A 93 12.57 -4.23 -5.11
C GLY A 93 13.84 -3.44 -5.44
N TYR A 94 15.01 -4.08 -5.48
CA TYR A 94 16.30 -3.41 -5.63
C TYR A 94 16.84 -3.58 -7.05
N PHE A 95 16.23 -2.84 -7.98
CA PHE A 95 16.64 -2.79 -9.38
C PHE A 95 16.84 -1.34 -9.84
N SER A 96 17.70 -1.17 -10.84
CA SER A 96 17.96 0.10 -11.52
C SER A 96 16.89 0.40 -12.59
N GLU A 97 16.82 1.65 -13.05
CA GLU A 97 15.89 2.03 -14.12
C GLU A 97 16.14 1.25 -15.43
N SER A 98 17.40 0.90 -15.73
CA SER A 98 17.74 0.07 -16.89
C SER A 98 17.23 -1.36 -16.79
N GLU A 99 16.99 -1.86 -15.58
CA GLU A 99 16.43 -3.20 -15.35
C GLU A 99 14.90 -3.20 -15.32
N GLU A 100 14.25 -2.04 -15.26
CA GLU A 100 12.81 -1.92 -15.12
C GLU A 100 12.05 -2.57 -16.29
N GLU A 101 12.63 -2.55 -17.50
CA GLU A 101 12.07 -3.26 -18.65
C GLU A 101 12.09 -4.78 -18.47
N ALA A 102 13.17 -5.33 -17.93
CA ALA A 102 13.25 -6.75 -17.63
C ALA A 102 12.23 -7.14 -16.54
N VAL A 103 12.03 -6.28 -15.53
CA VAL A 103 11.01 -6.49 -14.49
C VAL A 103 9.60 -6.52 -15.11
N CYS A 104 9.27 -5.58 -15.99
CA CYS A 104 7.96 -5.58 -16.65
C CYS A 104 7.74 -6.83 -17.52
N ARG A 105 8.80 -7.28 -18.21
CA ARG A 105 8.77 -8.49 -19.02
C ARG A 105 8.52 -9.74 -18.18
N ASP A 106 9.25 -9.89 -17.08
CA ASP A 106 9.09 -11.00 -16.14
C ASP A 106 7.67 -11.05 -15.55
N ILE A 107 7.11 -9.89 -15.17
CA ILE A 107 5.71 -9.79 -14.73
C ILE A 107 4.76 -10.26 -15.83
N ASN A 108 4.94 -9.84 -17.07
CA ASN A 108 4.06 -10.24 -18.18
C ASN A 108 4.18 -11.73 -18.50
N GLU A 109 5.39 -12.27 -18.55
CA GLU A 109 5.67 -13.68 -18.82
C GLU A 109 5.07 -14.59 -17.73
N SER A 110 5.03 -14.13 -16.48
CA SER A 110 4.38 -14.87 -15.39
C SER A 110 2.86 -15.03 -15.54
N GLY A 111 2.20 -14.20 -16.37
CA GLY A 111 0.75 -14.21 -16.56
C GLY A 111 -0.06 -13.78 -15.33
N ALA A 112 0.56 -13.07 -14.39
CA ALA A 112 -0.04 -12.66 -13.12
C ALA A 112 -1.35 -11.87 -13.27
N ASP A 113 -2.35 -12.22 -12.47
CA ASP A 113 -3.61 -11.46 -12.38
C ASP A 113 -3.48 -10.23 -11.46
N ILE A 114 -2.65 -10.33 -10.41
CA ILE A 114 -2.46 -9.27 -9.40
C ILE A 114 -0.97 -9.16 -9.09
N VAL A 115 -0.43 -7.95 -9.22
CA VAL A 115 0.97 -7.64 -8.94
C VAL A 115 1.04 -6.74 -7.71
N TRP A 116 1.59 -7.28 -6.63
CA TRP A 116 1.79 -6.55 -5.39
C TRP A 116 3.12 -5.82 -5.43
N VAL A 117 3.09 -4.49 -5.45
CA VAL A 117 4.26 -3.62 -5.62
C VAL A 117 4.63 -2.98 -4.28
N GLY A 118 5.67 -3.50 -3.63
CA GLY A 118 6.21 -3.07 -2.34
C GLY A 118 7.57 -2.38 -2.47
N LEU A 119 7.68 -1.38 -3.36
CA LEU A 119 8.90 -0.59 -3.59
C LEU A 119 9.06 0.58 -2.60
N GLY A 120 8.00 0.85 -1.82
CA GLY A 120 7.93 1.97 -0.91
C GLY A 120 7.56 3.27 -1.60
N LYS A 121 7.07 4.22 -0.80
CA LYS A 121 6.63 5.53 -1.28
C LYS A 121 7.84 6.47 -1.45
N PRO A 122 7.89 7.29 -2.51
CA PRO A 122 6.89 7.42 -3.59
C PRO A 122 7.07 6.45 -4.77
N LYS A 123 8.15 5.65 -4.79
CA LYS A 123 8.58 4.85 -5.95
C LYS A 123 7.52 3.88 -6.47
N GLU A 124 6.77 3.22 -5.59
CA GLU A 124 5.74 2.26 -5.98
C GLU A 124 4.60 2.89 -6.77
N GLN A 125 4.18 4.13 -6.44
CA GLN A 125 3.14 4.85 -7.18
C GLN A 125 3.64 5.20 -8.59
N SER A 126 4.83 5.78 -8.67
CA SER A 126 5.43 6.17 -9.96
C SER A 126 5.72 4.95 -10.85
N PHE A 127 6.20 3.84 -10.28
CA PHE A 127 6.37 2.59 -11.00
C PHE A 127 5.04 2.09 -11.59
N CYS A 128 3.97 2.07 -10.78
CA CYS A 128 2.67 1.60 -11.24
C CYS A 128 2.13 2.48 -12.37
N VAL A 129 2.14 3.82 -12.20
CA VAL A 129 1.64 4.75 -13.21
C VAL A 129 2.46 4.69 -14.50
N ARG A 130 3.78 4.66 -14.40
CA ARG A 130 4.68 4.62 -15.57
C ARG A 130 4.57 3.32 -16.36
N ASN A 131 4.35 2.19 -15.67
CA ASN A 131 4.35 0.87 -16.31
C ASN A 131 2.96 0.27 -16.53
N ARG A 132 1.86 0.93 -16.13
CA ARG A 132 0.49 0.40 -16.31
C ARG A 132 0.15 0.00 -17.74
N HIS A 133 0.75 0.68 -18.74
CA HIS A 133 0.55 0.38 -20.16
C HIS A 133 1.48 -0.72 -20.69
N ARG A 134 2.53 -1.06 -19.93
CA ARG A 134 3.49 -2.12 -20.24
C ARG A 134 3.12 -3.44 -19.60
N ILE A 135 2.23 -3.44 -18.60
CA ILE A 135 1.72 -4.64 -17.95
C ILE A 135 0.39 -5.03 -18.58
N ASN A 136 0.33 -6.22 -19.18
CA ASN A 136 -0.73 -6.58 -20.12
C ASN A 136 -2.04 -7.03 -19.47
N LYS A 137 -1.98 -7.55 -18.25
CA LYS A 137 -3.12 -8.24 -17.60
C LYS A 137 -3.30 -7.87 -16.14
N GLY A 138 -2.20 -7.81 -15.39
CA GLY A 138 -2.23 -7.78 -13.94
C GLY A 138 -2.65 -6.44 -13.35
N TRP A 139 -3.44 -6.48 -12.27
CA TRP A 139 -3.75 -5.31 -11.46
C TRP A 139 -2.51 -4.92 -10.65
N LEU A 140 -2.07 -3.68 -10.77
CA LEU A 140 -0.94 -3.16 -9.98
C LEU A 140 -1.43 -2.61 -8.65
N VAL A 141 -1.04 -3.24 -7.54
CA VAL A 141 -1.47 -2.86 -6.19
C VAL A 141 -0.27 -2.43 -5.37
N THR A 142 -0.18 -1.14 -5.05
CA THR A 142 0.87 -0.62 -4.17
C THR A 142 0.70 -1.15 -2.75
N SER A 143 1.75 -1.69 -2.15
CA SER A 143 1.68 -2.41 -0.87
C SER A 143 2.68 -1.94 0.19
N GLY A 144 3.57 -1.01 -0.13
CA GLY A 144 4.56 -0.49 0.80
C GLY A 144 5.36 -1.60 1.47
N GLY A 145 5.41 -1.55 2.80
CA GLY A 145 6.14 -2.54 3.61
C GLY A 145 5.37 -3.83 3.89
N CYS A 146 4.26 -4.13 3.19
CA CYS A 146 3.36 -5.26 3.49
C CYS A 146 4.12 -6.59 3.72
N PHE A 147 5.07 -6.92 2.84
CA PHE A 147 5.84 -8.17 2.93
C PHE A 147 6.64 -8.31 4.24
N ASN A 148 7.12 -7.20 4.81
CA ASN A 148 7.84 -7.21 6.08
C ASN A 148 6.91 -7.55 7.26
N TYR A 149 5.63 -7.18 7.20
CA TYR A 149 4.65 -7.55 8.21
C TYR A 149 4.27 -9.04 8.11
N VAL A 150 4.05 -9.54 6.90
CA VAL A 150 3.76 -10.98 6.67
C VAL A 150 4.92 -11.86 7.13
N THR A 151 6.15 -11.45 6.81
CA THR A 151 7.35 -12.17 7.24
C THR A 151 7.69 -12.01 8.71
N GLY A 152 7.05 -11.08 9.43
CA GLY A 152 7.29 -10.83 10.85
C GLY A 152 8.53 -9.99 11.14
N HIS A 153 9.22 -9.50 10.10
CA HIS A 153 10.30 -8.52 10.26
C HIS A 153 9.78 -7.22 10.88
N TYR A 154 8.52 -6.85 10.58
CA TYR A 154 7.81 -5.75 11.24
C TYR A 154 6.69 -6.30 12.13
N SER A 155 6.68 -5.89 13.39
CA SER A 155 5.61 -6.25 14.33
C SER A 155 4.37 -5.38 14.09
N ARG A 156 3.19 -6.02 13.99
CA ARG A 156 1.90 -5.32 13.96
C ARG A 156 1.58 -4.75 15.34
N ALA A 157 0.92 -3.60 15.40
CA ALA A 157 0.41 -3.08 16.66
C ALA A 157 -0.69 -4.00 17.21
N PRO A 158 -0.88 -4.08 18.54
CA PRO A 158 -2.03 -4.76 19.14
C PRO A 158 -3.37 -4.32 18.53
N GLN A 159 -4.35 -5.22 18.44
CA GLN A 159 -5.64 -4.94 17.79
C GLN A 159 -6.35 -3.71 18.38
N TRP A 160 -6.31 -3.53 19.70
CA TRP A 160 -6.90 -2.37 20.36
C TRP A 160 -6.25 -1.05 19.90
N MET A 161 -4.94 -1.04 19.64
CA MET A 161 -4.22 0.14 19.12
C MET A 161 -4.55 0.40 17.65
N GLN A 162 -4.76 -0.66 16.86
CA GLN A 162 -5.20 -0.51 15.47
C GLN A 162 -6.61 0.07 15.42
N ALA A 163 -7.52 -0.46 16.24
CA ALA A 163 -8.92 -0.01 16.32
C ALA A 163 -9.04 1.44 16.85
N SER A 164 -8.20 1.84 17.80
CA SER A 164 -8.17 3.22 18.31
C SER A 164 -7.42 4.20 17.41
N GLY A 165 -6.84 3.74 16.30
CA GLY A 165 -6.01 4.56 15.41
C GLY A 165 -4.64 4.95 16.00
N MET A 166 -4.21 4.31 17.09
CA MET A 166 -2.92 4.50 17.75
C MET A 166 -1.79 3.65 17.15
N GLU A 167 -2.00 2.97 16.01
CA GLU A 167 -0.97 2.18 15.33
C GLU A 167 0.32 2.98 15.06
N TRP A 168 0.19 4.29 14.81
CA TRP A 168 1.34 5.18 14.61
C TRP A 168 2.23 5.29 15.86
N ILE A 169 1.69 5.19 17.09
CA ILE A 169 2.47 5.21 18.34
C ILE A 169 3.32 3.94 18.44
N HIS A 170 2.72 2.78 18.17
CA HIS A 170 3.47 1.51 18.14
C HIS A 170 4.58 1.53 17.07
N ARG A 171 4.31 2.07 15.88
CA ARG A 171 5.31 2.24 14.81
C ARG A 171 6.42 3.23 15.20
N MET A 172 6.08 4.30 15.90
CA MET A 172 7.06 5.26 16.40
C MET A 172 7.98 4.61 17.45
N LEU A 173 7.44 3.78 18.35
CA LEU A 173 8.23 3.08 19.36
C LEU A 173 9.13 2.00 18.76
N THR A 174 8.72 1.35 17.66
CA THR A 174 9.52 0.31 17.00
C THR A 174 10.60 0.84 16.05
N GLN A 175 10.42 2.00 15.42
CA GLN A 175 11.46 2.65 14.59
C GLN A 175 11.54 4.18 14.83
N PRO A 176 11.93 4.63 16.03
CA PRO A 176 11.84 6.03 16.45
C PRO A 176 12.66 6.97 15.57
N ARG A 177 13.85 6.55 15.14
CA ARG A 177 14.74 7.37 14.29
C ARG A 177 14.21 7.58 12.86
N LYS A 178 13.50 6.61 12.30
CA LYS A 178 13.03 6.65 10.90
C LYS A 178 11.59 7.15 10.77
N LEU A 179 10.71 6.74 11.68
CA LEU A 179 9.29 7.06 11.63
C LEU A 179 8.92 8.23 12.55
N GLY A 180 9.58 8.41 13.70
CA GLY A 180 9.26 9.47 14.65
C GLY A 180 9.40 10.88 14.08
N TRP A 181 10.53 11.17 13.42
CA TRP A 181 10.73 12.46 12.74
C TRP A 181 9.70 12.70 11.63
N ARG A 182 9.36 11.65 10.87
CA ARG A 182 8.37 11.74 9.80
C ARG A 182 6.98 12.05 10.36
N TYR A 183 6.56 11.39 11.44
CA TYR A 183 5.25 11.64 12.04
C TYR A 183 5.18 13.03 12.69
N PHE A 184 6.23 13.47 13.38
CA PHE A 184 6.27 14.80 13.99
C PHE A 184 6.19 15.92 12.94
N SER A 185 6.87 15.76 11.80
CA SER A 185 6.86 16.77 10.73
C SER A 185 5.63 16.70 9.81
N THR A 186 5.04 15.52 9.59
CA THR A 186 3.95 15.36 8.60
C THR A 186 2.55 15.32 9.20
N THR A 187 2.38 14.85 10.44
CA THR A 187 1.05 14.74 11.07
C THR A 187 0.39 16.11 11.31
N PRO A 188 1.08 17.13 11.86
CA PRO A 188 0.50 18.47 12.04
C PRO A 188 0.11 19.13 10.72
N VAL A 189 0.94 18.96 9.68
CA VAL A 189 0.67 19.47 8.32
C VAL A 189 -0.53 18.75 7.71
N ALA A 190 -0.63 17.44 7.87
CA ALA A 190 -1.77 16.67 7.38
C ALA A 190 -3.07 17.08 8.08
N LEU A 191 -3.06 17.24 9.42
CA LEU A 191 -4.21 17.73 10.18
C LEU A 191 -4.60 19.16 9.77
N TYR A 192 -3.63 20.06 9.64
CA TYR A 192 -3.88 21.42 9.16
C TYR A 192 -4.54 21.41 7.78
N LEU A 193 -4.04 20.62 6.84
CA LEU A 193 -4.62 20.53 5.49
C LEU A 193 -6.02 19.92 5.50
N ILE A 194 -6.25 18.90 6.33
CA ILE A 194 -7.58 18.30 6.53
C ILE A 194 -8.56 19.32 7.14
N CYS A 195 -8.11 20.24 7.99
CA CYS A 195 -9.00 21.29 8.52
C CYS A 195 -9.18 22.46 7.53
N ALA A 196 -8.08 22.96 6.97
CA ALA A 196 -8.03 24.20 6.19
C ALA A 196 -8.56 24.04 4.76
N ARG A 197 -8.37 22.88 4.11
CA ARG A 197 -8.86 22.65 2.73
C ARG A 197 -10.24 22.01 2.66
N THR A 198 -10.90 21.85 3.80
CA THR A 198 -12.25 21.27 3.89
C THR A 198 -13.30 22.31 4.27
N GLY A 199 -12.86 23.54 4.61
CA GLY A 199 -13.74 24.70 4.75
C GLY A 199 -14.47 25.05 3.45
N ASP A 200 -13.79 24.94 2.31
CA ASP A 200 -14.38 25.22 0.99
C ASP A 200 -15.46 24.21 0.58
N LEU A 201 -15.39 22.96 1.05
CA LEU A 201 -16.39 21.90 0.76
C LEU A 201 -17.69 22.08 1.55
N LYS A 202 -17.65 22.75 2.71
CA LYS A 202 -18.86 23.15 3.45
C LYS A 202 -19.56 24.35 2.82
N ALA A 203 -18.81 25.27 2.18
CA ALA A 203 -19.35 26.48 1.58
C ALA A 203 -19.98 26.26 0.18
N GLN A 204 -19.53 25.28 -0.59
CA GLN A 204 -20.06 25.00 -1.93
C GLN A 204 -21.34 24.14 -1.96
N ASN A 205 -21.86 23.72 -0.80
CA ASN A 205 -23.08 22.89 -0.69
C ASN A 205 -24.15 23.51 0.22
N GLY A 206 -24.11 24.85 0.35
CA GLY A 206 -25.12 25.66 1.03
C GLY A 206 -26.17 26.20 0.06
#